data_AF-A0A258BUD7-F1
#
_entry.id   AF-A0A258BUD7-F1
#
_cell.length_a   1.000
_cell.length_b   1.000
_cell.length_c   1.000
_cell.angle_alpha   90.00
_cell.angle_beta   90.00
_cell.angle_gamma   90.00
#
_symmetry.space_group_name_H-M   'P 1'
#
loop_
_entity.id
_entity.type
_entity.pdbx_description
1 polymer ?
#
loop_
_entity_poly.entity_id
_entity_poly.type
_entity_poly.pdbx_seq_one_letter_code
_entity_poly.pdbx_strand_id
1 'polypeptide(L)'
;MAYEARDPGALTLKQVITRLEQAAFAKAESLRLSALGQIVQTRFVAELISLSRNETASPAVKAVTDGYLAGLQTRLTAPKRGQALTDADTSRALAALIGKHLAGDDLPAALLRPAPPAPAGAPIGSMTGAMGQIEECWHCGAE
;
A
#
# COMPACT_ATOMS: atom_id res chain seq x y z
N MET A 1 17.91 -14.73 -13.49
CA MET A 1 16.54 -14.21 -13.71
C MET A 1 15.56 -15.24 -13.16
N ALA A 2 14.93 -14.98 -12.00
CA ALA A 2 14.10 -15.99 -11.29
C ALA A 2 12.67 -15.51 -10.97
N TYR A 3 12.29 -14.31 -11.43
CA TYR A 3 10.97 -13.72 -11.21
C TYR A 3 10.10 -13.71 -12.48
N GLU A 4 10.61 -14.22 -13.59
CA GLU A 4 9.83 -14.46 -14.80
C GLU A 4 9.47 -15.95 -14.83
N ALA A 5 8.23 -16.23 -14.44
CA ALA A 5 7.49 -17.49 -14.56
C ALA A 5 8.15 -18.77 -13.98
N ARG A 6 7.91 -19.04 -12.69
CA ARG A 6 7.94 -20.42 -12.15
C ARG A 6 6.57 -21.09 -12.09
N ASP A 7 5.49 -20.34 -12.29
CA ASP A 7 4.11 -20.83 -12.39
C ASP A 7 3.33 -19.86 -13.30
N PRO A 8 2.78 -20.31 -14.44
CA PRO A 8 1.97 -19.47 -15.32
C PRO A 8 0.66 -18.97 -14.69
N GLY A 9 0.22 -19.57 -13.58
CA GLY A 9 -0.91 -19.09 -12.78
C GLY A 9 -0.56 -18.02 -11.75
N ALA A 10 0.72 -17.82 -11.45
CA ALA A 10 1.17 -16.86 -10.43
C ALA A 10 1.33 -15.45 -11.00
N LEU A 11 0.85 -14.45 -10.26
CA LEU A 11 1.04 -13.05 -10.63
C LEU A 11 2.51 -12.64 -10.49
N THR A 12 3.03 -12.01 -11.53
CA THR A 12 4.31 -11.29 -11.46
C THR A 12 4.19 -10.06 -10.54
N LEU A 13 5.31 -9.61 -9.98
CA LEU A 13 5.34 -8.40 -9.15
C LEU A 13 4.72 -7.19 -9.87
N LYS A 14 5.05 -6.99 -11.14
CA LYS A 14 4.48 -5.91 -11.96
C LYS A 14 2.95 -6.00 -12.04
N GLN A 15 2.41 -7.19 -12.26
CA GLN A 15 0.95 -7.40 -12.30
C GLN A 15 0.29 -7.14 -10.95
N VAL A 16 0.92 -7.56 -9.85
CA VAL A 16 0.45 -7.25 -8.49
C VAL A 16 0.40 -5.74 -8.27
N ILE A 17 1.49 -5.03 -8.57
CA ILE A 17 1.54 -3.57 -8.42
C ILE A 17 0.48 -2.88 -9.28
N THR A 18 0.30 -3.31 -10.54
CA THR A 18 -0.73 -2.75 -11.43
C THR A 18 -2.14 -2.94 -10.90
N ARG A 19 -2.48 -4.12 -10.36
CA ARG A 19 -3.81 -4.37 -9.77
C ARG A 19 -4.03 -3.50 -8.52
N LEU A 20 -2.99 -3.35 -7.69
CA LEU A 20 -3.05 -2.47 -6.51
C LEU A 20 -3.19 -1.00 -6.90
N GLU A 21 -2.51 -0.52 -7.94
CA GLU A 21 -2.71 0.84 -8.46
C GLU A 21 -4.15 1.05 -8.90
N GLN A 22 -4.72 0.11 -9.67
CA GLN A 22 -6.12 0.20 -10.13
C GLN A 22 -7.10 0.34 -8.97
N ALA A 23 -6.88 -0.40 -7.88
CA ALA A 23 -7.70 -0.30 -6.67
C ALA A 23 -7.46 1.02 -5.91
N ALA A 24 -6.20 1.42 -5.72
CA ALA A 24 -5.83 2.62 -4.98
C ALA A 24 -6.25 3.92 -5.68
N PHE A 25 -6.24 3.92 -7.02
CA PHE A 25 -6.62 5.06 -7.86
C PHE A 25 -8.04 4.94 -8.44
N ALA A 26 -8.85 4.01 -7.92
CA ALA A 26 -10.25 3.92 -8.28
C ALA A 26 -10.96 5.25 -8.01
N LYS A 27 -11.81 5.67 -8.96
CA LYS A 27 -12.57 6.92 -8.83
C LYS A 27 -13.51 6.82 -7.63
N ALA A 28 -13.42 7.77 -6.72
CA ALA A 28 -14.31 7.84 -5.58
C ALA A 28 -15.74 8.23 -5.99
N GLU A 29 -16.74 7.58 -5.39
CA GLU A 29 -18.16 7.83 -5.64
C GLU A 29 -18.68 9.06 -4.88
N SER A 30 -17.97 9.52 -3.85
CA SER A 30 -18.34 10.69 -3.04
C SER A 30 -17.13 11.50 -2.60
N LEU A 31 -17.36 12.76 -2.21
CA LEU A 31 -16.31 13.66 -1.71
C LEU A 31 -15.63 13.11 -0.44
N ARG A 32 -16.40 12.48 0.46
CA ARG A 32 -15.85 11.84 1.66
C ARG A 32 -14.91 10.70 1.30
N LEU A 33 -15.30 9.87 0.34
CA LEU A 33 -14.44 8.78 -0.14
C LEU A 33 -13.23 9.31 -0.92
N SER A 34 -13.34 10.48 -1.57
CA SER A 34 -12.21 11.11 -2.26
C SER A 34 -11.08 11.47 -1.29
N ALA A 35 -11.40 12.01 -0.10
CA ALA A 35 -10.40 12.31 0.93
C ALA A 35 -9.69 11.03 1.42
N LEU A 36 -10.44 9.93 1.62
CA LEU A 36 -9.86 8.63 1.96
C LEU A 36 -9.01 8.07 0.81
N GLY A 37 -9.44 8.24 -0.44
CA GLY A 37 -8.70 7.85 -1.63
C GLY A 37 -7.33 8.52 -1.70
N GLN A 38 -7.22 9.81 -1.36
CA GLN A 38 -5.93 10.51 -1.30
C GLN A 38 -4.96 9.88 -0.29
N ILE A 39 -5.48 9.45 0.87
CA ILE A 39 -4.67 8.74 1.89
C ILE A 39 -4.19 7.40 1.34
N VAL A 40 -5.08 6.63 0.70
CA VAL A 40 -4.74 5.32 0.12
C VAL A 40 -3.71 5.46 -1.00
N GLN A 41 -3.86 6.44 -1.90
CA GLN A 41 -2.90 6.72 -2.96
C GLN A 41 -1.52 7.11 -2.40
N THR A 42 -1.50 7.93 -1.36
CA THR A 42 -0.27 8.31 -0.67
C THR A 42 0.41 7.10 -0.02
N ARG A 43 -0.37 6.23 0.64
CA ARG A 43 0.18 5.03 1.26
C ARG A 43 0.70 4.06 0.20
N PHE A 44 -0.01 3.86 -0.90
CA PHE A 44 0.44 3.02 -2.00
C PHE A 44 1.81 3.46 -2.54
N VAL A 45 1.99 4.75 -2.82
CA VAL A 45 3.29 5.29 -3.27
C VAL A 45 4.37 5.12 -2.21
N ALA A 46 4.06 5.40 -0.94
CA ALA A 46 5.02 5.25 0.16
C ALA A 46 5.48 3.79 0.35
N GLU A 47 4.59 2.81 0.19
CA GLU A 47 4.92 1.39 0.29
C GLU A 47 5.81 0.93 -0.88
N LEU A 48 5.58 1.43 -2.10
CA LEU A 48 6.47 1.14 -3.23
C LEU A 48 7.88 1.72 -3.01
N ILE A 49 7.96 2.95 -2.49
CA ILE A 49 9.23 3.57 -2.10
C ILE A 49 9.92 2.74 -1.01
N SER A 50 9.17 2.32 0.01
CA SER A 50 9.70 1.45 1.08
C SER A 50 10.22 0.13 0.52
N LEU A 51 9.48 -0.50 -0.40
CA LEU A 51 9.87 -1.74 -1.06
C LEU A 51 11.16 -1.57 -1.88
N SER A 52 11.33 -0.45 -2.58
CA SER A 52 12.56 -0.12 -3.30
C SER A 52 13.75 0.09 -2.35
N ARG A 53 13.54 0.80 -1.24
CA ARG A 53 14.58 1.08 -0.23
C ARG A 53 14.90 -0.13 0.66
N ASN A 54 14.08 -1.17 0.66
CA ASN A 54 14.25 -2.31 1.56
C ASN A 54 15.58 -3.03 1.32
N GLU A 55 16.46 -3.07 2.32
CA GLU A 55 17.79 -3.68 2.24
C GLU A 55 17.74 -5.19 1.99
N THR A 56 16.67 -5.86 2.43
CA THR A 56 16.46 -7.31 2.28
C THR A 56 15.81 -7.70 0.95
N ALA A 57 15.28 -6.72 0.19
CA ALA A 57 14.67 -6.98 -1.11
C ALA A 57 15.74 -7.30 -2.17
N SER A 58 15.44 -8.25 -3.05
CA SER A 58 16.37 -8.62 -4.12
C SER A 58 16.56 -7.46 -5.11
N PRO A 59 17.72 -7.35 -5.79
CA PRO A 59 17.96 -6.28 -6.78
C PRO A 59 16.91 -6.23 -7.90
N ALA A 60 16.39 -7.39 -8.30
CA ALA A 60 15.34 -7.46 -9.32
C ALA A 60 14.01 -6.84 -8.85
N VAL A 61 13.63 -7.05 -7.58
CA VAL A 61 12.43 -6.43 -6.98
C VAL A 61 12.58 -4.92 -6.95
N LYS A 62 13.75 -4.41 -6.55
CA LYS A 62 14.06 -2.98 -6.55
C LYS A 62 13.95 -2.37 -7.94
N ALA A 63 14.62 -2.98 -8.93
CA ALA A 63 14.60 -2.50 -10.31
C ALA A 63 13.18 -2.46 -10.91
N VAL A 64 12.36 -3.49 -10.68
CA VAL A 64 10.95 -3.50 -11.12
C VAL A 64 10.15 -2.40 -10.44
N THR A 65 10.39 -2.17 -9.15
CA THR A 65 9.67 -1.17 -8.35
C THR A 65 10.05 0.25 -8.76
N ASP A 66 11.34 0.54 -8.94
CA ASP A 66 11.84 1.84 -9.41
C ASP A 66 11.38 2.16 -10.82
N GLY A 67 11.43 1.17 -11.74
CA GLY A 67 10.87 1.33 -13.08
C GLY A 67 9.37 1.61 -13.07
N TYR A 68 8.63 0.98 -12.14
CA TYR A 68 7.22 1.26 -11.95
C TYR A 68 6.97 2.67 -11.44
N LEU A 69 7.71 3.09 -10.41
CA LEU A 69 7.65 4.43 -9.82
C LEU A 69 7.95 5.52 -10.86
N ALA A 70 8.98 5.35 -11.68
CA ALA A 70 9.29 6.27 -12.77
C ALA A 70 8.13 6.40 -13.76
N GLY A 71 7.54 5.27 -14.18
CA GLY A 71 6.36 5.29 -15.05
C GLY A 71 5.14 5.94 -14.40
N LEU A 72 4.92 5.72 -13.10
CA LEU A 72 3.84 6.34 -12.33
C LEU A 72 4.04 7.85 -12.23
N GLN A 73 5.27 8.31 -11.98
CA GLN A 73 5.61 9.74 -11.97
C GLN A 73 5.23 10.41 -13.28
N THR A 74 5.57 9.80 -14.43
CA THR A 74 5.20 10.32 -15.76
C THR A 74 3.67 10.40 -15.93
N ARG A 75 2.92 9.40 -15.47
CA ARG A 75 1.44 9.42 -15.54
C ARG A 75 0.82 10.49 -14.64
N LEU A 76 1.43 10.75 -13.47
CA LEU A 76 0.95 11.74 -12.52
C LEU A 76 1.24 13.19 -12.96
N THR A 77 2.34 13.42 -13.70
CA THR A 77 2.69 14.75 -14.24
C THR A 77 2.02 15.06 -15.57
N ALA A 78 1.52 14.05 -16.29
CA ALA A 78 0.84 14.25 -17.56
C ALA A 78 -0.42 15.14 -17.40
N PRO A 79 -0.63 16.13 -18.29
CA PRO A 79 -1.81 16.98 -18.24
C PRO A 79 -3.07 16.15 -18.52
N LYS A 80 -3.93 15.98 -17.51
CA LYS A 80 -5.18 15.22 -17.63
C LYS A 80 -6.23 16.08 -18.33
N ARG A 81 -6.47 15.82 -19.63
CA ARG A 81 -7.66 16.36 -20.33
C ARG A 81 -8.90 15.59 -19.87
N GLY A 82 -9.69 16.18 -18.98
CA GLY A 82 -11.10 15.80 -18.75
C GLY A 82 -11.39 14.64 -17.78
N GLN A 83 -10.40 13.94 -17.22
CA GLN A 83 -10.63 12.86 -16.23
C GLN A 83 -9.61 12.92 -15.10
N ALA A 84 -9.99 13.54 -13.97
CA ALA A 84 -9.21 13.47 -12.74
C ALA A 84 -9.55 12.16 -11.99
N LEU A 85 -8.74 11.11 -12.20
CA LEU A 85 -8.67 9.94 -11.30
C LEU A 85 -8.17 10.31 -9.90
N THR A 86 -7.48 11.45 -9.80
CA THR A 86 -6.86 11.99 -8.59
C THR A 86 -6.92 13.50 -8.70
N ASP A 87 -7.15 14.16 -7.56
CA ASP A 87 -7.02 15.61 -7.43
C ASP A 87 -5.65 16.11 -7.97
N ALA A 88 -5.63 17.30 -8.58
CA ALA A 88 -4.45 17.80 -9.26
C ALA A 88 -3.29 18.07 -8.29
N ASP A 89 -3.60 18.58 -7.09
CA ASP A 89 -2.58 18.87 -6.08
C ASP A 89 -2.05 17.58 -5.46
N THR A 90 -2.94 16.60 -5.23
CA THR A 90 -2.51 15.26 -4.80
C THR A 90 -1.59 14.60 -5.85
N SER A 91 -1.96 14.65 -7.13
CA SER A 91 -1.13 14.07 -8.21
C SER A 91 0.25 14.72 -8.26
N ARG A 92 0.32 16.05 -8.13
CA ARG A 92 1.57 16.81 -8.09
C ARG A 92 2.43 16.44 -6.87
N ALA A 93 1.81 16.34 -5.69
CA ALA A 93 2.51 15.97 -4.45
C ALA A 93 3.11 14.55 -4.55
N LEU A 94 2.35 13.59 -5.07
CA LEU A 94 2.83 12.22 -5.28
C LEU A 94 3.96 12.16 -6.32
N ALA A 95 3.83 12.89 -7.44
CA ALA A 95 4.90 12.96 -8.45
C ALA A 95 6.19 13.57 -7.89
N ALA A 96 6.08 14.61 -7.05
CA ALA A 96 7.22 15.21 -6.37
C ALA A 96 7.87 14.24 -5.38
N LEU A 97 7.06 13.49 -4.62
CA LEU A 97 7.55 12.47 -3.70
C LEU A 97 8.34 11.37 -4.42
N ILE A 98 7.80 10.88 -5.53
CA ILE A 98 8.48 9.88 -6.36
C ILE A 98 9.77 10.44 -6.95
N GLY A 99 9.74 11.69 -7.44
CA GLY A 99 10.92 12.35 -8.00
C GLY A 99 12.07 12.46 -7.00
N LYS A 100 11.77 12.83 -5.75
CA LYS A 100 12.76 12.87 -4.65
C LYS A 100 13.37 11.49 -4.39
N HIS A 101 12.54 10.44 -4.30
CA HIS A 101 13.02 9.07 -4.15
C HIS A 101 13.98 8.66 -5.27
N LEU A 102 13.58 8.88 -6.53
CA LEU A 102 14.39 8.50 -7.69
C LEU A 102 15.68 9.31 -7.83
N ALA A 103 15.71 10.54 -7.29
CA ALA A 103 16.93 11.35 -7.20
C ALA A 103 17.88 10.89 -6.08
N GLY A 104 17.44 10.00 -5.19
CA GLY A 104 18.20 9.55 -4.02
C GLY A 104 18.07 10.47 -2.81
N ASP A 105 17.10 11.39 -2.81
CA ASP A 105 16.88 12.32 -1.70
C ASP A 105 16.27 11.60 -0.49
N ASP A 106 16.56 12.15 0.70
CA ASP A 106 15.88 11.72 1.91
C ASP A 106 14.41 12.13 1.93
N LEU A 107 13.59 11.20 2.42
CA LEU A 107 12.15 11.37 2.49
C LEU A 107 11.70 11.54 3.94
N PRO A 108 10.61 12.28 4.18
CA PRO A 108 10.08 12.45 5.53
C PRO A 108 9.79 11.09 6.20
N ALA A 109 10.36 10.85 7.38
CA ALA A 109 10.18 9.62 8.15
C ALA A 109 8.69 9.30 8.44
N ALA A 110 7.84 10.33 8.52
CA ALA A 110 6.40 10.19 8.71
C ALA A 110 5.71 9.40 7.57
N LEU A 111 6.26 9.43 6.36
CA LEU A 111 5.74 8.68 5.21
C LEU A 111 6.18 7.22 5.24
N LEU A 112 7.38 6.94 5.76
CA LEU A 112 7.98 5.60 5.81
C LEU A 112 7.64 4.82 7.09
N ARG A 113 6.51 5.15 7.74
CA ARG A 113 6.11 4.52 9.00
C ARG A 113 6.13 2.99 8.89
N PRO A 114 6.96 2.29 9.70
CA PRO A 114 6.93 0.85 9.78
C PRO A 114 5.52 0.38 10.11
N ALA A 115 5.12 -0.77 9.59
CA ALA A 115 3.92 -1.44 10.07
C ALA A 115 4.04 -1.59 11.60
N PRO A 116 2.99 -1.29 12.38
CA PRO A 116 3.01 -1.57 13.81
C PRO A 116 3.30 -3.07 14.01
N PRO A 117 4.07 -3.43 15.05
CA PRO A 117 4.33 -4.83 15.33
C PRO A 117 3.00 -5.56 15.46
N ALA A 118 2.88 -6.72 14.80
CA ALA A 118 1.69 -7.54 14.95
C ALA A 118 1.46 -7.80 16.44
N PRO A 119 0.23 -7.56 16.96
CA PRO A 119 -0.06 -7.91 18.34
C PRO A 119 0.22 -9.40 18.53
N ALA A 120 0.82 -9.78 19.65
CA ALA A 120 1.06 -11.17 19.97
C ALA A 120 -0.27 -11.92 19.86
N GLY A 121 -0.39 -12.82 18.90
CA GLY A 121 -1.58 -13.63 18.74
C GLY A 121 -1.74 -14.48 19.98
N ALA A 122 -2.77 -14.23 20.78
CA ALA A 122 -3.19 -15.20 21.79
C ALA A 122 -3.56 -16.50 21.04
N PRO A 123 -3.22 -17.69 21.56
CA PRO A 123 -3.59 -18.93 20.91
C PRO A 123 -5.11 -18.94 20.70
N ILE A 124 -5.56 -19.18 19.47
CA ILE A 124 -6.99 -19.44 19.20
C ILE A 124 -7.34 -20.69 20.02
N GLY A 125 -8.15 -20.53 21.06
CA GLY A 125 -8.54 -21.60 22.00
C GLY A 125 -7.81 -21.61 23.35
N SER A 126 -6.90 -20.67 23.63
CA SER A 126 -6.32 -20.52 24.97
C SER A 126 -7.36 -19.93 25.95
N MET A 127 -8.03 -20.80 26.71
CA MET A 127 -8.82 -20.45 27.89
C MET A 127 -8.00 -19.83 29.05
N THR A 128 -6.72 -19.49 28.82
CA THR A 128 -5.84 -18.98 29.88
C THR A 128 -5.08 -17.76 29.41
N GLY A 129 -5.78 -16.62 29.31
CA GLY A 129 -5.18 -15.33 29.01
C GLY A 129 -5.99 -14.16 29.54
N ALA A 130 -5.65 -13.72 30.76
CA ALA A 130 -5.77 -12.35 31.28
C ALA A 130 -7.09 -11.54 31.13
N MET A 131 -8.22 -12.15 30.77
CA MET A 131 -9.57 -11.68 31.11
C MET A 131 -10.41 -12.89 31.49
N GLY A 132 -10.23 -13.36 32.73
CA GLY A 132 -11.18 -14.24 33.41
C GLY A 132 -12.46 -13.49 33.78
N GLN A 133 -13.06 -12.79 32.82
CA GLN A 133 -14.46 -12.45 32.89
C GLN A 133 -15.20 -13.56 32.17
N ILE A 134 -15.85 -14.40 32.96
CA ILE A 134 -16.92 -15.27 32.53
C ILE A 134 -17.89 -14.35 31.81
N GLU A 135 -17.88 -14.32 30.47
CA GLU A 135 -18.99 -13.71 29.76
C GLU A 135 -20.21 -14.56 30.10
N GLU A 136 -21.11 -13.98 30.88
CA GLU A 136 -22.44 -14.49 31.08
C GLU A 136 -23.01 -14.73 29.68
N CYS A 137 -23.21 -16.01 29.38
CA CYS A 137 -23.65 -16.48 28.08
C CYS A 137 -24.97 -15.78 27.72
N TRP A 138 -24.88 -14.80 26.81
CA TRP A 138 -25.99 -13.94 26.38
C TRP A 138 -27.17 -14.74 25.79
N HIS A 139 -26.98 -16.03 25.50
CA HIS A 139 -27.98 -16.94 24.94
C HIS A 139 -28.23 -18.23 25.72
N CYS A 140 -27.72 -18.36 26.95
CA CYS A 140 -28.00 -19.56 27.74
C CYS A 140 -29.37 -19.36 28.41
N GLY A 141 -30.39 -19.91 27.76
CA GLY A 141 -31.77 -19.92 28.25
C GLY A 141 -31.88 -20.57 29.63
N ALA A 142 -32.76 -20.00 30.45
CA ALA A 142 -33.17 -20.59 31.71
C ALA A 142 -33.94 -21.89 31.45
N GLU A 143 -33.46 -22.98 32.04
CA GLU A 143 -34.28 -24.12 32.44
C GLU A 143 -34.25 -24.23 33.96
#